data_AF-A0AA90PNU5-F1
#
_entry.id   AF-A0AA90PNU5-F1
#
_cell.length_a   1.000
_cell.length_b   1.000
_cell.length_c   1.000
_cell.angle_alpha   90.00
_cell.angle_beta   90.00
_cell.angle_gamma   90.00
#
_symmetry.space_group_name_H-M   'P 1'
#
loop_
_entity.id
_entity.type
_entity.pdbx_description
1 polymer ?
#
loop_
_entity_poly.entity_id
_entity_poly.type
_entity_poly.pdbx_seq_one_letter_code
_entity_poly.pdbx_strand_id
1 'polypeptide(L)'
;MVYADILSNLHSAISSKKADLHVKIERLENAKNDIIKEQSMCLNEIRKIKDPELGGSWTGKRSDQFQEARHDAYNVMFSIIHDDYDDYQWKIEAMITKLNAENTLLSIAGNIAQEADSLLSKGEEAFEQLESKISDLKRRLF
;
A
#
# COMPACT_ATOMS: atom_id res chain seq x y z
N MET A 1 -24.50 11.99 -29.81
CA MET A 1 -23.12 11.52 -30.10
C MET A 1 -22.11 12.07 -29.08
N VAL A 2 -21.94 13.39 -28.93
CA VAL A 2 -20.94 13.99 -28.03
C VAL A 2 -20.94 13.44 -26.59
N TYR A 3 -22.11 13.26 -25.96
CA TYR A 3 -22.18 12.73 -24.58
C TYR A 3 -21.84 11.24 -24.46
N ALA A 4 -22.12 10.43 -25.49
CA ALA A 4 -21.72 9.03 -25.51
C ALA A 4 -20.19 8.90 -25.54
N ASP A 5 -19.52 9.72 -26.36
CA ASP A 5 -18.07 9.76 -26.43
C ASP A 5 -17.45 10.25 -25.12
N ILE A 6 -18.05 11.28 -24.50
CA ILE A 6 -17.62 11.77 -23.17
C ILE A 6 -17.74 10.66 -22.12
N LEU A 7 -18.87 9.96 -22.05
CA LEU A 7 -19.08 8.88 -21.08
C LEU A 7 -18.13 7.70 -21.33
N SER A 8 -17.90 7.32 -22.59
CA SER A 8 -16.93 6.30 -22.95
C SER A 8 -15.51 6.66 -22.49
N ASN A 9 -15.10 7.92 -22.67
CA ASN A 9 -13.81 8.42 -22.18
C ASN A 9 -13.73 8.42 -20.65
N LEU A 10 -14.80 8.81 -19.95
CA LEU A 10 -14.85 8.79 -18.48
C LEU A 10 -14.75 7.35 -17.94
N HIS A 11 -15.46 6.40 -18.53
CA HIS A 11 -15.36 4.97 -18.19
C HIS A 11 -13.95 4.42 -18.40
N SER A 12 -13.34 4.77 -19.52
CA SER A 12 -11.97 4.37 -19.85
C SER A 12 -10.97 4.94 -18.83
N ALA A 13 -11.13 6.21 -18.46
CA ALA A 13 -10.29 6.87 -17.46
C ALA A 13 -10.47 6.24 -16.06
N ILE A 14 -11.70 5.95 -15.63
CA ILE A 14 -12.00 5.27 -14.36
C ILE A 14 -11.35 3.88 -14.33
N SER A 15 -11.57 3.09 -15.40
CA SER A 15 -11.03 1.73 -15.50
C SER A 15 -9.50 1.71 -15.48
N SER A 16 -8.86 2.60 -16.24
CA SER A 16 -7.40 2.73 -16.27
C SER A 16 -6.82 3.12 -14.91
N LYS A 17 -7.40 4.13 -14.24
CA LYS A 17 -6.98 4.53 -12.89
C LYS A 17 -7.16 3.41 -11.87
N LYS A 18 -8.29 2.69 -11.92
CA LYS A 18 -8.52 1.53 -11.03
C LYS A 18 -7.49 0.43 -11.22
N ALA A 19 -7.14 0.11 -12.47
CA ALA A 19 -6.11 -0.89 -12.77
C ALA A 19 -4.74 -0.46 -12.23
N ASP A 20 -4.36 0.80 -12.42
CA ASP A 20 -3.10 1.35 -11.88
C ASP A 20 -3.06 1.32 -10.34
N LEU A 21 -4.16 1.70 -9.67
CA LEU A 21 -4.26 1.61 -8.22
C LEU A 21 -4.14 0.16 -7.71
N HIS A 22 -4.78 -0.79 -8.39
CA HIS A 22 -4.72 -2.19 -8.00
C HIS A 22 -3.28 -2.73 -8.03
N VAL A 23 -2.55 -2.45 -9.12
CA VAL A 23 -1.13 -2.83 -9.23
C VAL A 23 -0.28 -2.18 -8.14
N LYS A 24 -0.53 -0.91 -7.80
CA LYS A 24 0.20 -0.23 -6.71
C LYS A 24 -0.08 -0.85 -5.35
N ILE A 25 -1.35 -1.15 -5.05
CA ILE A 25 -1.75 -1.80 -3.80
C ILE A 25 -1.10 -3.18 -3.70
N GLU A 26 -1.20 -4.01 -4.74
CA GLU A 26 -0.61 -5.35 -4.77
C GLU A 26 0.91 -5.31 -4.53
N ARG A 27 1.62 -4.37 -5.19
CA ARG A 27 3.06 -4.18 -4.97
C ARG A 27 3.40 -3.80 -3.53
N LEU A 28 2.59 -2.96 -2.90
CA LEU A 28 2.76 -2.54 -1.50
C LEU A 28 2.46 -3.69 -0.53
N GLU A 29 1.42 -4.48 -0.79
CA GLU A 29 1.11 -5.68 0.00
C GLU A 29 2.24 -6.71 -0.06
N ASN A 30 2.79 -6.96 -1.25
CA ASN A 30 3.94 -7.83 -1.43
C ASN A 30 5.17 -7.31 -0.66
N ALA A 31 5.49 -6.02 -0.80
CA ALA A 31 6.62 -5.41 -0.09
C ALA A 31 6.45 -5.49 1.44
N LYS A 32 5.23 -5.30 1.97
CA LYS A 32 4.93 -5.47 3.39
C LYS A 32 5.18 -6.90 3.85
N ASN A 33 4.71 -7.88 3.07
CA ASN A 33 4.91 -9.30 3.39
C ASN A 33 6.39 -9.68 3.39
N ASP A 34 7.18 -9.14 2.45
CA ASP A 34 8.63 -9.35 2.42
C ASP A 34 9.31 -8.77 3.67
N ILE A 35 8.93 -7.56 4.11
CA ILE A 35 9.45 -6.95 5.35
C ILE A 35 9.07 -7.79 6.57
N ILE A 36 7.83 -8.26 6.69
CA ILE A 36 7.39 -9.11 7.81
C ILE A 36 8.21 -10.41 7.86
N LYS A 37 8.50 -10.99 6.69
CA LYS A 37 9.30 -12.20 6.56
C LYS A 37 10.74 -11.96 7.00
N GLU A 38 11.35 -10.87 6.55
CA GLU A 38 12.70 -10.47 6.94
C GLU A 38 12.79 -10.17 8.44
N GLN A 39 11.85 -9.40 8.98
CA GLN A 39 11.74 -9.10 10.42
C GLN A 39 11.65 -10.38 11.25
N SER A 40 10.87 -11.36 10.79
CA SER A 40 10.76 -12.68 11.43
C SER A 40 12.08 -13.47 11.38
N MET A 41 12.85 -13.38 10.29
CA MET A 41 14.19 -13.98 10.20
C MET A 41 15.17 -13.29 11.14
N CYS A 42 15.22 -11.96 11.14
CA CYS A 42 16.07 -11.18 12.04
C CYS A 42 15.76 -11.46 13.53
N LEU A 43 14.47 -11.62 13.88
CA LEU A 43 14.05 -12.03 15.23
C LEU A 43 14.54 -13.42 15.65
N ASN A 44 14.75 -14.33 14.69
CA ASN A 44 15.36 -15.63 14.97
C ASN A 44 16.88 -15.54 15.10
N GLU A 45 17.53 -14.69 14.30
CA GLU A 45 18.97 -14.48 14.33
C GLU A 45 19.42 -13.76 15.60
N ILE A 46 18.69 -12.71 16.02
CA ILE A 46 19.00 -11.95 17.23
C ILE A 46 18.95 -12.82 18.50
N ARG A 47 18.17 -13.91 18.51
CA ARG A 47 18.17 -14.89 19.61
C ARG A 47 19.51 -15.62 19.74
N LYS A 48 20.14 -15.98 18.62
CA LYS A 48 21.47 -16.62 18.59
C LYS A 48 22.57 -15.67 19.03
N ILE A 49 22.40 -14.38 18.80
CA ILE A 49 23.28 -13.32 19.31
C ILE A 49 23.05 -13.13 20.82
N LYS A 50 21.82 -13.22 21.30
CA LYS A 50 21.54 -13.03 22.73
C LYS A 50 22.11 -14.16 23.59
N ASP A 51 21.98 -15.40 23.15
CA ASP A 51 22.40 -16.59 23.90
C ASP A 51 23.19 -17.56 23.00
N PRO A 52 24.47 -17.28 22.73
CA PRO A 52 25.30 -18.16 21.92
C PRO A 52 25.73 -19.39 22.74
N GLU A 53 25.70 -20.57 22.12
CA GLU A 53 26.28 -21.79 22.69
C GLU A 53 27.82 -21.67 22.74
N LEU A 54 28.34 -21.21 23.87
CA LEU A 54 29.77 -21.11 24.13
C LEU A 54 30.23 -22.24 25.06
N GLY A 55 31.34 -22.89 24.70
CA GLY A 55 31.98 -23.87 25.58
C GLY A 55 32.59 -23.21 26.82
N GLY A 56 32.70 -23.95 27.94
CA GLY A 56 33.22 -23.45 29.22
C GLY A 56 34.68 -22.95 29.21
N SER A 57 35.39 -23.12 28.11
CA SER A 57 36.74 -22.56 27.88
C SER A 57 36.72 -21.11 27.37
N TRP A 58 35.55 -20.51 27.12
CA TRP A 58 35.40 -19.15 26.61
C TRP A 58 35.55 -18.10 27.72
N THR A 59 36.78 -17.90 28.20
CA THR A 59 37.09 -17.00 29.32
C THR A 59 38.22 -16.01 28.97
N GLY A 60 38.42 -15.01 29.83
CA GLY A 60 39.46 -13.99 29.69
C GLY A 60 39.19 -12.97 28.59
N LYS A 61 40.20 -12.15 28.28
CA LYS A 61 40.07 -10.95 27.42
C LYS A 61 39.41 -11.19 26.05
N ARG A 62 39.64 -12.36 25.44
CA ARG A 62 39.02 -12.74 24.16
C ARG A 62 37.51 -12.96 24.30
N SER A 63 37.09 -13.53 25.42
CA SER A 63 35.67 -13.69 25.75
C SER A 63 35.03 -12.32 25.92
N ASP A 64 35.64 -11.43 26.71
CA ASP A 64 35.11 -10.09 26.99
C ASP A 64 34.89 -9.28 25.70
N GLN A 65 35.88 -9.24 24.80
CA GLN A 65 35.77 -8.58 23.50
C GLN A 65 34.67 -9.18 22.62
N PHE A 66 34.48 -10.50 22.68
CA PHE A 66 33.38 -11.15 21.97
C PHE A 66 32.02 -10.77 22.55
N GLN A 67 31.90 -10.66 23.88
CA GLN A 67 30.65 -10.21 24.52
C GLN A 67 30.29 -8.78 24.12
N GLU A 68 31.27 -7.87 24.09
CA GLU A 68 31.10 -6.47 23.69
C GLU A 68 30.62 -6.37 22.24
N ALA A 69 31.34 -6.99 21.29
CA ALA A 69 30.95 -6.99 19.88
C ALA A 69 29.55 -7.61 19.65
N ARG A 70 29.20 -8.62 20.44
CA ARG A 70 27.88 -9.26 20.39
C ARG A 70 26.78 -8.35 20.92
N HIS A 71 27.05 -7.61 21.99
CA HIS A 71 26.10 -6.65 22.54
C HIS A 71 25.84 -5.50 21.55
N ASP A 72 26.89 -5.00 20.90
CA ASP A 72 26.75 -3.97 19.86
C ASP A 72 25.92 -4.48 18.68
N ALA A 73 26.22 -5.68 18.19
CA ALA A 73 25.44 -6.30 17.11
C ALA A 73 23.97 -6.51 17.51
N TYR A 74 23.71 -6.93 18.75
CA TYR A 74 22.35 -7.06 19.29
C TYR A 74 21.60 -5.72 19.26
N ASN A 75 22.22 -4.65 19.74
CA ASN A 75 21.59 -3.33 19.81
C ASN A 75 21.25 -2.80 18.41
N VAL A 76 22.17 -2.94 17.44
CA VAL A 76 21.92 -2.54 16.05
C VAL A 76 20.77 -3.34 15.45
N MET A 77 20.76 -4.67 15.59
CA MET A 77 19.69 -5.50 15.06
C MET A 77 18.35 -5.22 15.74
N PHE A 78 18.36 -4.98 17.05
CA PHE A 78 17.15 -4.65 17.80
C PHE A 78 16.52 -3.35 17.29
N SER A 79 17.33 -2.32 17.05
CA SER A 79 16.86 -1.05 16.48
C SER A 79 16.32 -1.24 15.06
N ILE A 80 17.01 -1.98 14.18
CA ILE A 80 16.49 -2.24 12.81
C ILE A 80 15.13 -2.98 12.87
N ILE A 81 15.00 -3.98 13.74
CA ILE A 81 13.78 -4.78 13.87
C ILE A 81 12.60 -3.94 14.37
N HIS A 82 12.82 -3.06 15.34
CA HIS A 82 11.74 -2.36 16.07
C HIS A 82 11.54 -0.89 15.68
N ASP A 83 12.51 -0.29 14.99
CA ASP A 83 12.42 1.08 14.53
C ASP A 83 12.21 1.09 13.01
N ASP A 84 13.17 0.57 12.25
CA ASP A 84 13.15 0.69 10.78
C ASP A 84 12.04 -0.16 10.14
N TYR A 85 11.95 -1.45 10.49
CA TYR A 85 10.94 -2.33 9.91
C TYR A 85 9.51 -1.96 10.33
N ASP A 86 9.32 -1.49 11.56
CA ASP A 86 8.01 -1.05 12.03
C ASP A 86 7.59 0.27 11.33
N ASP A 87 8.53 1.22 11.13
CA ASP A 87 8.28 2.45 10.36
C ASP A 87 7.94 2.17 8.89
N TYR A 88 8.67 1.25 8.23
CA TYR A 88 8.36 0.86 6.86
C TYR A 88 6.99 0.20 6.73
N GLN A 89 6.64 -0.71 7.65
CA GLN A 89 5.31 -1.33 7.66
C GLN A 89 4.21 -0.27 7.82
N TRP A 90 4.39 0.68 8.75
CA TRP A 90 3.44 1.77 8.96
C TRP A 90 3.28 2.66 7.73
N LYS A 91 4.38 3.06 7.09
CA LYS A 91 4.35 3.87 5.85
C LYS A 91 3.64 3.16 4.71
N ILE A 92 3.87 1.86 4.56
CA ILE A 92 3.21 1.04 3.54
C ILE A 92 1.70 0.96 3.81
N GLU A 93 1.28 0.69 5.06
CA GLU A 93 -0.14 0.64 5.44
C GLU A 93 -0.85 1.96 5.22
N ALA A 94 -0.22 3.08 5.57
CA ALA A 94 -0.76 4.41 5.33
C ALA A 94 -0.97 4.67 3.83
N MET A 95 -0.02 4.24 2.99
CA MET A 95 -0.15 4.37 1.53
C MET A 95 -1.25 3.47 0.97
N ILE A 96 -1.34 2.21 1.40
CA ILE A 96 -2.43 1.30 1.01
C ILE A 96 -3.78 1.91 1.37
N THR A 97 -3.91 2.47 2.57
CA THR A 97 -5.14 3.14 3.04
C THR A 97 -5.53 4.30 2.13
N LYS A 98 -4.55 5.14 1.75
CA LYS A 98 -4.77 6.24 0.81
C LYS A 98 -5.24 5.74 -0.56
N LEU A 99 -4.59 4.72 -1.12
CA LEU A 99 -4.94 4.17 -2.43
C LEU A 99 -6.33 3.50 -2.41
N ASN A 100 -6.71 2.85 -1.31
CA ASN A 100 -8.04 2.28 -1.13
C ASN A 100 -9.13 3.36 -1.04
N ALA A 101 -8.84 4.49 -0.39
CA ALA A 101 -9.75 5.64 -0.39
C ALA A 101 -9.93 6.19 -1.82
N GLU A 102 -8.86 6.30 -2.61
CA GLU A 102 -8.93 6.70 -4.02
C GLU A 102 -9.76 5.71 -4.86
N ASN A 103 -9.55 4.40 -4.68
CA ASN A 103 -10.32 3.37 -5.36
C ASN A 103 -11.83 3.42 -5.00
N THR A 104 -12.15 3.78 -3.77
CA THR A 104 -13.54 4.01 -3.32
C THR A 104 -14.16 5.18 -4.06
N LEU A 105 -13.44 6.31 -4.19
CA LEU A 105 -13.91 7.47 -4.95
C LEU A 105 -14.12 7.14 -6.43
N LEU A 106 -13.21 6.39 -7.05
CA LEU A 106 -13.35 5.92 -8.43
C LEU A 106 -14.54 4.96 -8.60
N SER A 107 -14.86 4.17 -7.59
CA SER A 107 -16.06 3.30 -7.60
C SER A 107 -17.35 4.10 -7.55
N ILE A 108 -17.39 5.17 -6.75
CA ILE A 108 -18.50 6.12 -6.75
C ILE A 108 -18.64 6.79 -8.12
N ALA A 109 -17.54 7.24 -8.71
CA ALA A 109 -17.55 7.81 -10.07
C ALA A 109 -18.05 6.79 -11.11
N GLY A 110 -17.66 5.51 -11.00
CA GLY A 110 -18.17 4.44 -11.85
C GLY A 110 -19.69 4.29 -11.79
N ASN A 111 -20.27 4.34 -10.59
CA ASN A 111 -21.73 4.28 -10.41
C ASN A 111 -22.43 5.50 -11.03
N ILE A 112 -21.87 6.71 -10.85
CA ILE A 112 -22.41 7.93 -11.45
C ILE A 112 -22.34 7.86 -12.99
N ALA A 113 -21.27 7.27 -13.55
CA ALA A 113 -21.15 7.07 -15.00
C ALA A 113 -22.22 6.09 -15.53
N GLN A 114 -22.51 5.01 -14.80
CA GLN A 114 -23.59 4.08 -15.14
C GLN A 114 -24.98 4.75 -15.07
N GLU A 115 -25.22 5.60 -14.07
CA GLU A 115 -26.45 6.40 -14.00
C GLU A 115 -26.57 7.34 -15.21
N ALA A 116 -25.47 7.99 -15.60
CA ALA A 116 -25.42 8.85 -16.77
C ALA A 116 -25.70 8.09 -18.08
N ASP A 117 -25.19 6.86 -18.24
CA ASP A 117 -25.53 6.00 -19.37
C ASP A 117 -27.04 5.70 -19.42
N SER A 118 -27.65 5.43 -18.26
CA SER A 118 -29.10 5.21 -18.18
C SER A 118 -29.93 6.46 -18.46
N LEU A 119 -29.40 7.66 -18.20
CA LEU A 119 -30.08 8.92 -18.54
C LEU A 119 -29.93 9.24 -20.02
N LEU A 120 -28.74 8.99 -20.59
CA LEU A 120 -28.49 9.16 -22.01
C LEU A 120 -29.43 8.29 -22.87
N SER A 121 -29.74 7.07 -22.42
CA SER A 121 -30.67 6.18 -23.14
C SER A 121 -32.14 6.65 -23.10
N LYS A 122 -32.51 7.52 -22.15
CA LYS A 122 -33.86 8.13 -22.07
C LYS A 122 -34.04 9.34 -22.99
N GLY A 123 -32.96 9.87 -23.56
CA GLY A 123 -33.03 10.98 -24.52
C GLY A 123 -33.35 12.34 -23.89
N GLU A 124 -34.13 13.16 -24.59
CA GLU A 124 -34.32 14.59 -24.29
C GLU A 124 -34.91 14.86 -22.90
N GLU A 125 -35.83 14.02 -22.41
CA GLU A 125 -36.48 14.19 -21.11
C GLU A 125 -35.52 14.13 -19.91
N ALA A 126 -34.33 13.55 -20.09
CA ALA A 126 -33.34 13.35 -19.05
C ALA A 126 -32.08 14.22 -19.22
N PHE A 127 -32.09 15.18 -20.16
CA PHE A 127 -30.88 15.88 -20.60
C PHE A 127 -30.23 16.75 -19.50
N GLU A 128 -31.02 17.51 -18.73
CA GLU A 128 -30.49 18.33 -17.63
C GLU A 128 -29.81 17.47 -16.54
N GLN A 129 -30.40 16.31 -16.24
CA GLN A 129 -29.85 15.38 -15.26
C GLN A 129 -28.55 14.73 -15.77
N LEU A 130 -28.52 14.38 -17.06
CA LEU A 130 -27.33 13.86 -17.72
C LEU A 130 -26.16 14.85 -17.65
N GLU A 131 -26.41 16.11 -18.00
CA GLU A 131 -25.38 17.16 -17.98
C GLU A 131 -24.81 17.36 -16.56
N SER A 132 -25.68 17.41 -15.56
CA SER A 132 -25.29 17.51 -14.15
C SER A 132 -24.39 16.36 -13.70
N LYS A 133 -24.74 15.11 -14.05
CA LYS A 133 -23.94 13.92 -13.72
C LYS A 133 -22.58 13.93 -14.41
N ILE A 134 -22.52 14.31 -15.68
CA ILE A 134 -21.26 14.43 -16.42
C ILE A 134 -20.37 15.54 -15.82
N SER A 135 -20.97 16.64 -15.37
CA SER A 135 -20.24 17.70 -14.67
C SER A 135 -19.67 17.20 -13.33
N ASP A 136 -20.43 16.42 -12.55
CA ASP A 136 -19.91 15.83 -11.31
C ASP A 136 -18.76 14.84 -11.56
N LEU A 137 -18.87 14.02 -12.61
CA LEU A 137 -17.80 13.10 -13.02
C LEU A 137 -16.52 13.84 -13.38
N LYS A 138 -16.62 14.91 -14.18
CA LYS A 138 -15.46 15.72 -14.56
C LYS A 138 -14.76 16.28 -13.33
N ARG A 139 -15.52 16.85 -12.38
CA ARG A 139 -14.98 17.43 -11.13
C ARG A 139 -14.30 16.40 -10.22
N ARG A 140 -14.71 15.13 -10.27
CA ARG A 140 -14.13 14.06 -9.43
C ARG A 140 -12.88 13.45 -10.04
N LEU A 141 -12.77 13.43 -11.36
CA LEU A 141 -11.71 12.75 -12.09
C LEU A 141 -10.56 13.66 -12.52
N PHE A 142 -10.82 14.96 -12.62
CA PHE A 142 -9.90 16.01 -13.05
C PHE A 142 -9.91 17.16 -12.05
#